data_AF-A0A2A3TAW1-F1
#
_entry.id   AF-A0A2A3TAW1-F1
#
_cell.length_a   1.000
_cell.length_b   1.000
_cell.length_c   1.000
_cell.angle_alpha   90.00
_cell.angle_beta   90.00
_cell.angle_gamma   90.00
#
_symmetry.space_group_name_H-M   'P 1'
#
loop_
_entity.id
_entity.type
_entity.pdbx_description
1 polymer ?
#
loop_
_entity_poly.entity_id
_entity_poly.type
_entity_poly.pdbx_seq_one_letter_code
_entity_poly.pdbx_strand_id
1 'polypeptide(L)'
;MSATNEFRVTQIVDNGKMIQLTLIENVTTEPISQKQMIIENVSKKLDSETKEQVMPLLEAILQAQPTVNIKTYQQTQMTMAMPRSRYEYIGRPQVGNILSIDLKKI
;
A
#
# COMPACT_ATOMS: atom_id res chain seq x y z
N MET A 1 -10.36 7.48 16.49
CA MET A 1 -9.03 7.52 15.84
C MET A 1 -9.21 8.28 14.54
N SER A 2 -8.73 9.52 14.46
CA SER A 2 -8.68 10.26 13.19
C SER A 2 -7.43 9.76 12.49
N ALA A 3 -7.61 9.00 11.40
CA ALA A 3 -6.48 8.55 10.60
C ALA A 3 -6.07 9.74 9.72
N THR A 4 -5.11 10.54 10.19
CA THR A 4 -4.47 11.55 9.34
C THR A 4 -3.65 10.79 8.31
N ASN A 5 -4.23 10.62 7.13
CA ASN A 5 -3.64 9.80 6.07
C ASN A 5 -2.95 10.72 5.07
N GLU A 6 -1.69 10.44 4.82
CA GLU A 6 -0.93 11.08 3.75
C GLU A 6 -1.33 10.48 2.41
N PHE A 7 -1.65 11.32 1.43
CA PHE A 7 -1.99 10.89 0.08
C PHE A 7 -1.08 11.56 -0.94
N ARG A 8 -0.50 10.77 -1.83
CA ARG A 8 0.30 11.25 -2.94
C ARG A 8 -0.58 11.59 -4.14
N VAL A 9 -0.39 12.77 -4.72
CA VAL A 9 -1.00 13.15 -6.00
C VAL A 9 -0.34 12.33 -7.11
N THR A 10 -1.13 11.57 -7.86
CA THR A 10 -0.66 10.72 -8.96
C THR A 10 -1.06 11.27 -10.32
N GLN A 11 -2.18 12.00 -10.39
CA GLN A 11 -2.67 12.60 -11.62
C GLN A 11 -3.36 13.93 -11.34
N ILE A 12 -3.25 14.85 -12.28
CA ILE A 12 -3.95 16.13 -12.31
C ILE A 12 -4.59 16.29 -13.68
N VAL A 13 -5.88 16.64 -13.71
CA VAL A 13 -6.60 17.01 -14.93
C VAL A 13 -7.17 18.41 -14.72
N ASP A 14 -6.79 19.35 -15.58
CA ASP A 14 -7.30 20.74 -15.56
C ASP A 14 -8.24 20.95 -16.77
N ASN A 15 -9.51 21.23 -16.47
CA ASN A 15 -10.55 21.54 -17.46
C ASN A 15 -10.87 23.05 -17.51
N GLY A 16 -9.96 23.91 -17.02
CA GLY A 16 -10.09 25.36 -16.97
C GLY A 16 -10.86 25.87 -15.75
N LYS A 17 -12.09 25.38 -15.54
CA LYS A 17 -12.94 25.78 -14.40
C LYS A 17 -12.76 24.88 -13.17
N MET A 18 -12.53 23.60 -13.42
CA MET A 18 -12.41 22.56 -12.40
C MET A 18 -11.09 21.83 -12.58
N ILE A 19 -10.47 21.48 -11.46
CA ILE A 19 -9.25 20.69 -11.40
C ILE A 19 -9.57 19.40 -10.67
N GLN A 20 -9.21 18.27 -11.28
CA GLN A 20 -9.38 16.95 -10.73
C GLN A 20 -8.02 16.39 -10.32
N LEU A 21 -7.91 15.94 -9.07
CA LEU A 21 -6.73 15.30 -8.51
C LEU A 21 -7.04 13.83 -8.24
N THR A 22 -6.15 12.95 -8.67
CA THR A 22 -6.14 11.55 -8.25
C THR A 22 -5.08 11.37 -7.18
N LEU A 23 -5.49 10.80 -6.06
CA LEU A 23 -4.73 10.68 -4.82
C LEU A 23 -4.66 9.20 -4.44
N ILE A 24 -3.47 8.72 -4.11
CA ILE A 24 -3.26 7.37 -3.59
C ILE A 24 -2.60 7.48 -2.23
N GLU A 25 -3.06 6.68 -1.27
CA GLU A 25 -2.48 6.62 0.06
C GLU A 25 -0.96 6.40 0.01
N ASN A 26 -0.21 7.27 0.67
CA ASN A 26 1.25 7.25 0.71
C ASN A 26 1.75 6.20 1.72
N VAL A 27 1.31 4.96 1.55
CA VAL A 27 1.76 3.83 2.36
C VAL A 27 2.86 3.07 1.63
N THR A 28 3.97 2.88 2.33
CA THR A 28 5.01 1.94 1.91
C THR A 28 4.76 0.64 2.66
N THR A 29 4.15 -0.33 2.00
CA THR A 29 4.01 -1.67 2.57
C THR A 29 5.08 -2.56 2.00
N GLU A 30 5.88 -3.17 2.86
CA GLU A 30 6.75 -4.26 2.45
C GLU A 30 5.87 -5.43 1.98
N PRO A 31 6.11 -5.99 0.79
CA PRO A 31 5.38 -7.17 0.35
C PRO A 31 5.74 -8.32 1.30
N ILE A 32 4.77 -8.78 2.09
CA ILE A 32 4.95 -10.00 2.88
C ILE A 32 4.92 -11.17 1.89
N SER A 33 6.09 -11.76 1.63
CA SER A 33 6.22 -12.94 0.78
C SER A 33 5.47 -14.11 1.40
N GLN A 34 4.61 -14.78 0.63
CA GLN A 34 3.90 -16.00 1.09
C GLN A 34 4.87 -17.07 1.60
N LYS A 35 6.10 -17.13 1.06
CA LYS A 35 7.17 -18.02 1.53
C LYS A 35 7.49 -17.76 3.01
N GLN A 36 7.62 -16.49 3.39
CA GLN A 36 7.92 -16.09 4.76
C GLN A 36 6.79 -16.49 5.72
N MET A 37 5.54 -16.28 5.31
CA MET A 37 4.37 -16.66 6.11
C MET A 37 4.24 -18.19 6.30
N ILE A 38 4.61 -18.98 5.29
CA ILE A 38 4.64 -20.45 5.39
C ILE A 38 5.77 -20.88 6.33
N ILE A 39 6.97 -20.34 6.17
CA ILE A 39 8.12 -20.63 7.04
C ILE A 39 7.81 -20.27 8.49
N GLU A 40 7.20 -19.12 8.76
CA GLU A 40 6.81 -18.71 10.11
C GLU A 40 5.74 -19.62 10.73
N ASN A 41 4.75 -20.06 9.94
CA ASN A 41 3.71 -20.97 10.45
C ASN A 41 4.24 -22.39 10.70
N VAL A 42 5.09 -22.88 9.80
CA VAL A 42 5.71 -24.21 9.91
C VAL A 42 6.74 -24.22 11.05
N SER A 43 7.55 -23.16 11.19
CA SER A 43 8.48 -23.02 12.30
C SER A 43 7.80 -22.82 13.65
N LYS A 44 6.60 -22.23 13.72
CA LYS A 44 5.84 -22.17 14.99
C LYS A 44 5.25 -23.52 15.40
N LYS A 45 5.12 -24.49 14.49
CA LYS A 45 4.47 -25.79 14.73
C LYS A 45 5.42 -26.99 14.81
N LEU A 46 6.72 -26.80 14.53
CA LEU A 46 7.72 -27.88 14.55
C LEU A 46 8.74 -27.69 15.68
N ASP A 47 9.14 -28.81 16.27
CA ASP A 47 10.18 -28.92 17.28
C ASP A 47 11.57 -28.69 16.64
N SER A 48 12.57 -28.30 17.44
CA SER A 48 13.90 -27.87 16.97
C SER A 48 14.60 -28.90 16.08
N GLU A 49 14.42 -30.18 16.40
CA GLU A 49 15.07 -31.32 15.72
C GLU A 49 14.42 -31.62 14.35
N THR A 50 13.11 -31.43 14.21
CA THR A 50 12.40 -31.61 12.94
C THR A 50 12.55 -30.40 12.01
N LYS A 51 12.77 -29.19 12.55
CA LYS A 51 13.01 -27.99 11.74
C LYS A 51 14.23 -28.12 10.83
N GLU A 52 15.35 -28.64 11.33
CA GLU A 52 16.60 -28.75 10.57
C GLU A 52 16.49 -29.70 9.37
N GLN A 53 15.65 -30.74 9.47
CA GLN A 53 15.45 -31.69 8.37
C GLN A 53 14.39 -31.22 7.37
N VAL A 54 13.37 -30.48 7.83
CA VAL A 54 12.21 -30.11 7.01
C VAL A 54 12.38 -28.76 6.32
N MET A 55 13.11 -27.79 6.92
CA MET A 55 13.38 -26.48 6.30
C MET A 55 14.03 -26.57 4.91
N PRO A 56 15.09 -27.37 4.69
CA PRO A 56 15.77 -27.44 3.39
C PRO A 56 14.84 -27.95 2.28
N LEU A 57 13.96 -28.91 2.61
CA LEU A 57 12.96 -29.47 1.69
C LEU A 57 11.83 -28.45 1.41
N LEU A 58 11.39 -27.74 2.45
CA LEU A 58 10.37 -26.70 2.32
C LEU A 58 10.86 -25.55 1.45
N GLU A 59 12.11 -25.12 1.64
CA GLU A 59 12.76 -24.08 0.82
C GLU A 59 12.90 -24.49 -0.65
N ALA A 60 13.29 -25.74 -0.92
CA ALA A 60 13.39 -26.28 -2.28
C ALA A 60 12.02 -26.34 -2.99
N ILE A 61 10.96 -26.77 -2.29
CA ILE A 61 9.59 -26.80 -2.82
C ILE A 61 9.07 -25.37 -3.03
N LEU A 62 9.33 -24.46 -2.09
CA LEU A 62 8.93 -23.06 -2.21
C LEU A 62 9.72 -22.31 -3.30
N GLN A 63 10.97 -22.67 -3.59
CA GLN A 63 11.74 -22.15 -4.74
C GLN A 63 11.09 -22.54 -6.08
N ALA A 64 10.56 -23.74 -6.18
CA ALA A 64 9.88 -24.23 -7.38
C ALA A 64 8.47 -23.63 -7.58
N GLN A 65 7.89 -22.99 -6.55
CA GLN A 65 6.60 -22.31 -6.65
C GLN A 65 6.77 -20.83 -7.03
N PRO A 66 5.96 -20.30 -7.96
CA PRO A 66 5.94 -18.87 -8.25
C PRO A 66 5.60 -18.09 -6.98
N THR A 67 6.41 -17.10 -6.65
CA THR A 67 6.23 -16.26 -5.46
C THR A 67 4.90 -15.50 -5.57
N VAL A 68 3.85 -15.99 -4.93
CA VAL A 68 2.57 -15.28 -4.87
C VAL A 68 2.72 -14.20 -3.80
N ASN A 69 2.67 -12.93 -4.24
CA ASN A 69 2.62 -11.77 -3.34
C ASN A 69 1.26 -11.80 -2.62
N ILE A 70 1.20 -12.44 -1.47
CA ILE A 70 -0.04 -12.52 -0.68
C ILE A 70 -0.12 -11.28 0.21
N LYS A 71 -1.16 -10.48 -0.07
CA LYS A 71 -1.54 -9.20 0.55
C LYS A 71 -0.82 -7.99 -0.02
N THR A 72 -1.23 -7.60 -1.24
CA THR A 72 -1.25 -6.18 -1.59
C THR A 72 -2.21 -5.48 -0.63
N TYR A 73 -1.68 -4.65 0.27
CA TYR A 73 -2.50 -3.71 1.03
C TYR A 73 -3.44 -3.00 0.06
N GLN A 74 -4.74 -3.04 0.33
CA GLN A 74 -5.71 -2.33 -0.50
C GLN A 74 -5.56 -0.84 -0.21
N GLN A 75 -4.76 -0.16 -1.02
CA GLN A 75 -4.51 1.27 -0.89
C GLN A 75 -5.80 2.05 -1.10
N THR A 76 -6.07 3.03 -0.24
CA THR A 76 -7.17 3.96 -0.47
C THR A 76 -6.83 4.83 -1.68
N GLN A 77 -7.67 4.80 -2.72
CA GLN A 77 -7.61 5.72 -3.84
C GLN A 77 -8.77 6.70 -3.78
N MET A 78 -8.46 7.99 -3.92
CA MET A 78 -9.46 9.05 -3.94
C MET A 78 -9.31 9.90 -5.21
N THR A 79 -10.44 10.28 -5.80
CA THR A 79 -10.49 11.28 -6.85
C THR A 79 -11.29 12.47 -6.34
N MET A 80 -10.66 13.64 -6.32
CA MET A 80 -11.28 14.89 -5.87
C MET A 80 -11.33 15.88 -7.03
N ALA A 81 -12.53 16.37 -7.33
CA ALA A 81 -12.70 17.51 -8.24
C ALA A 81 -12.99 18.76 -7.42
N MET A 82 -12.27 19.85 -7.70
CA MET A 82 -12.46 21.13 -7.02
C MET A 82 -12.38 22.30 -8.00
N PRO A 83 -13.00 23.46 -7.69
CA PRO A 83 -12.84 24.67 -8.48
C PRO A 83 -11.38 25.13 -8.52
N ARG A 84 -10.97 25.76 -9.62
CA ARG A 84 -9.61 26.30 -9.77
C ARG A 84 -9.20 27.23 -8.62
N SER A 85 -10.11 28.08 -8.14
CA SER A 85 -9.86 28.96 -7.00
C SER A 85 -9.45 28.21 -5.74
N ARG A 86 -10.07 27.04 -5.46
CA ARG A 86 -9.72 26.20 -4.31
C ARG A 86 -8.36 25.53 -4.49
N TYR A 87 -8.07 25.03 -5.69
CA TYR A 87 -6.78 24.42 -6.03
C TYR A 87 -5.62 25.43 -5.90
N GLU A 88 -5.84 26.67 -6.33
CA GLU A 88 -4.85 27.74 -6.20
C GLU A 88 -4.65 28.15 -4.73
N TYR A 89 -5.73 28.22 -3.95
CA TYR A 89 -5.68 28.52 -2.52
C TYR A 89 -4.86 27.50 -1.71
N ILE A 90 -4.92 26.21 -2.07
CA ILE A 90 -4.14 25.16 -1.40
C ILE A 90 -2.69 25.05 -1.90
N GLY A 91 -2.20 26.01 -2.69
CA GLY A 91 -0.80 26.06 -3.12
C GLY A 91 -0.48 25.31 -4.42
N ARG A 92 -1.50 24.97 -5.24
CA ARG A 92 -1.34 24.31 -6.54
C ARG A 92 -0.51 23.01 -6.46
N PRO A 93 -0.93 22.01 -5.67
CA PRO A 93 -0.18 20.78 -5.48
C PRO A 93 0.06 20.04 -6.80
N GLN A 94 1.29 19.59 -7.04
CA GLN A 94 1.76 18.93 -8.25
C GLN A 94 1.75 17.40 -8.11
N VAL A 95 1.84 16.69 -9.25
CA VAL A 95 2.06 15.23 -9.25
C VAL A 95 3.31 14.90 -8.45
N GLY A 96 3.20 13.93 -7.55
CA GLY A 96 4.25 13.52 -6.63
C GLY A 96 4.22 14.24 -5.27
N ASN A 97 3.49 15.35 -5.13
CA ASN A 97 3.30 15.99 -3.82
C ASN A 97 2.42 15.14 -2.92
N ILE A 98 2.65 15.27 -1.61
CA ILE A 98 1.91 14.59 -0.57
C ILE A 98 0.95 15.59 0.08
N LEU A 99 -0.32 15.23 0.16
CA LEU A 99 -1.38 15.97 0.82
C LEU A 99 -1.78 15.25 2.11
N SER A 100 -1.96 15.99 3.19
CA SER A 100 -2.56 15.47 4.42
C SER A 100 -4.08 15.58 4.31
N ILE A 101 -4.78 14.46 4.51
CA ILE A 101 -6.23 14.38 4.40
C ILE A 101 -6.77 13.73 5.68
N ASP A 102 -7.71 14.43 6.33
CA ASP A 102 -8.42 13.91 7.50
C ASP A 102 -9.80 13.39 7.11
N LEU A 103 -10.06 12.12 7.38
CA LEU A 103 -11.32 11.44 7.08
C LEU A 103 -12.02 11.07 8.38
N LYS A 104 -13.18 11.67 8.64
CA LYS A 104 -13.97 11.43 9.85
C LYS A 104 -15.45 11.25 9.51
N LYS A 105 -16.06 10.19 10.06
CA LYS A 105 -17.51 10.01 10.05
C LYS A 105 -18.16 11.01 11.02
N ILE A 106 -19.21 11.69 10.57
CA ILE A 106 -20.05 12.58 11.38
C ILE A 106 -21.21 11.75 11.97
#